data_AF-A0A4Q5ZI61-F1
#
_entry.id   AF-A0A4Q5ZI61-F1
#
_cell.length_a   1.000
_cell.length_b   1.000
_cell.length_c   1.000
_cell.angle_alpha   90.00
_cell.angle_beta   90.00
_cell.angle_gamma   90.00
#
_symmetry.space_group_name_H-M   'P 1'
#
loop_
_entity.id
_entity.type
_entity.pdbx_description
1 polymer ?
#
loop_
_entity_poly.entity_id
_entity_poly.type
_entity_poly.pdbx_seq_one_letter_code
_entity_poly.pdbx_strand_id
1 'polypeptide(L)'
;MRTADLQKGLWQWFALDPANSRSFTAVNAVCTQLYSKYRPDQPGKNARYQLLYPLLRFGIIEFYGDNRLALSPSAILEGEHGVVFLHVPGVEATLDKEAPLFSFPGLSVYSKSSAVHSVMKEAELPITTFHFRESLNRFPAFDTVVKAWQDISLLVLERCYHFNDGNTWQLVAPVKKGIYKRSAEPYVQKMLLLGADHWKVIPKPEQHIDAFSIAWLWSKLQNGRTLEVTYCLKTQLLTVHTPFFPVLIERLMFVHTLVNSKYKIDPLKRQYFMVLDEFKTLNHLFQNSITLI
;
A
#
# COMPACT_ATOMS: atom_id res chain seq x y z
N MET A 1 -19.54 -6.28 13.47
CA MET A 1 -18.90 -5.03 13.00
C MET A 1 -18.18 -5.26 11.68
N ARG A 2 -18.32 -4.38 10.68
CA ARG A 2 -17.68 -4.53 9.36
C ARG A 2 -16.24 -4.02 9.42
N THR A 3 -15.39 -4.49 8.51
CA THR A 3 -13.98 -4.05 8.44
C THR A 3 -13.87 -2.54 8.21
N ALA A 4 -14.78 -1.95 7.44
CA ALA A 4 -14.84 -0.51 7.22
C ALA A 4 -15.08 0.29 8.53
N ASP A 5 -15.92 -0.23 9.43
CA ASP A 5 -16.19 0.43 10.72
C ASP A 5 -14.93 0.40 11.61
N LEU A 6 -14.16 -0.70 11.56
CA LEU A 6 -12.86 -0.82 12.24
C LEU A 6 -11.80 0.13 11.68
N GLN A 7 -11.73 0.24 10.36
CA GLN A 7 -10.84 1.18 9.67
C GLN A 7 -11.18 2.63 10.04
N LYS A 8 -12.47 2.98 10.10
CA LYS A 8 -12.94 4.28 10.59
C LYS A 8 -12.52 4.55 12.04
N GLY A 9 -12.69 3.58 12.94
CA GLY A 9 -12.26 3.71 14.33
C GLY A 9 -10.75 3.91 14.45
N LEU A 10 -9.96 3.19 13.64
CA LEU A 10 -8.51 3.37 13.58
C LEU A 10 -8.14 4.78 13.09
N TRP A 11 -8.79 5.28 12.02
CA TRP A 11 -8.60 6.65 11.56
C TRP A 11 -9.00 7.69 12.62
N GLN A 12 -10.14 7.51 13.29
CA GLN A 12 -10.58 8.42 14.37
C GLN A 12 -9.53 8.49 15.49
N TRP A 13 -8.90 7.36 15.83
CA TRP A 13 -7.81 7.37 16.80
C TRP A 13 -6.65 8.27 16.37
N PHE A 14 -6.31 8.33 15.07
CA PHE A 14 -5.35 9.30 14.54
C PHE A 14 -5.87 10.74 14.63
N ALA A 15 -7.12 10.97 14.23
CA ALA A 15 -7.73 12.29 14.18
C ALA A 15 -7.98 12.93 15.55
N LEU A 16 -8.12 12.15 16.63
CA LEU A 16 -8.28 12.65 18.01
C LEU A 16 -7.03 13.39 18.51
N ASP A 17 -5.87 13.05 17.97
CA ASP A 17 -4.60 13.67 18.33
C ASP A 17 -3.72 13.72 17.09
N PRO A 18 -3.98 14.70 16.20
CA PRO A 18 -3.35 14.80 14.89
C PRO A 18 -1.90 15.32 14.98
N ALA A 19 -1.55 16.02 16.06
CA ALA A 19 -0.20 16.53 16.29
C ALA A 19 0.78 15.41 16.67
N ASN A 20 0.29 14.32 17.28
CA ASN A 20 1.14 13.24 17.74
C ASN A 20 1.25 12.09 16.73
N SER A 21 2.50 11.71 16.47
CA SER A 21 2.81 10.50 15.68
C SER A 21 2.78 9.25 16.55
N ARG A 22 2.20 8.18 16.01
CA ARG A 22 2.08 6.87 16.65
C ARG A 22 3.13 5.92 16.12
N SER A 23 3.72 5.09 16.98
CA SER A 23 4.67 4.09 16.51
C SER A 23 3.97 3.00 15.71
N PHE A 24 4.61 2.49 14.65
CA PHE A 24 4.06 1.38 13.86
C PHE A 24 3.77 0.17 14.75
N THR A 25 4.63 -0.11 15.73
CA THR A 25 4.44 -1.21 16.68
C THR A 25 3.16 -1.05 17.49
N ALA A 26 2.88 0.16 18.01
CA ALA A 26 1.64 0.43 18.74
C ALA A 26 0.41 0.29 17.83
N VAL A 27 0.48 0.84 16.62
CA VAL A 27 -0.61 0.76 15.64
C VAL A 27 -0.87 -0.70 15.22
N ASN A 28 0.19 -1.48 15.02
CA ASN A 28 0.10 -2.91 14.70
C ASN A 28 -0.50 -3.73 15.86
N ALA A 29 -0.16 -3.39 17.11
CA ALA A 29 -0.78 -4.01 18.29
C ALA A 29 -2.29 -3.71 18.35
N VAL A 30 -2.69 -2.45 18.14
CA VAL A 30 -4.12 -2.06 18.07
C VAL A 30 -4.84 -2.80 16.94
N CYS A 31 -4.27 -2.87 15.74
CA CYS A 31 -4.85 -3.62 14.63
C CYS A 31 -5.06 -5.08 15.00
N THR A 32 -4.06 -5.71 15.63
CA THR A 32 -4.13 -7.11 16.05
C THR A 32 -5.22 -7.33 17.10
N GLN A 33 -5.30 -6.46 18.11
CA GLN A 33 -6.32 -6.54 19.17
C GLN A 33 -7.74 -6.36 18.60
N LEU A 34 -7.95 -5.34 17.77
CA LEU A 34 -9.23 -5.09 17.11
C LEU A 34 -9.64 -6.28 16.24
N TYR A 35 -8.72 -6.79 15.42
CA TYR A 35 -9.02 -7.90 14.52
C TYR A 35 -9.36 -9.17 15.32
N SER A 36 -8.54 -9.55 16.30
CA SER A 36 -8.81 -10.73 17.14
C SER A 36 -10.13 -10.63 17.92
N LYS A 37 -10.51 -9.43 18.38
CA LYS A 37 -11.77 -9.22 19.11
C LYS A 37 -13.00 -9.38 18.22
N TYR A 38 -12.95 -8.90 16.98
CA TYR A 38 -14.12 -8.85 16.09
C TYR A 38 -14.11 -9.89 14.96
N ARG A 39 -13.02 -10.65 14.82
CA ARG A 39 -12.79 -11.77 13.88
C ARG A 39 -12.02 -12.92 14.58
N PRO A 40 -12.58 -13.52 15.65
CA PRO A 40 -11.88 -14.56 16.41
C PRO A 40 -11.61 -15.83 15.60
N ASP A 41 -12.38 -16.07 14.54
CA ASP A 41 -12.24 -17.15 13.57
C ASP A 41 -11.06 -16.96 12.60
N GLN A 42 -10.51 -15.75 12.52
CA GLN A 42 -9.39 -15.39 11.64
C GLN A 42 -8.24 -14.81 12.48
N PRO A 43 -7.51 -15.65 13.23
CA PRO A 43 -6.58 -15.19 14.25
C PRO A 43 -5.43 -14.37 13.64
N GLY A 44 -5.52 -13.04 13.73
CA GLY A 44 -4.47 -12.02 13.52
C GLY A 44 -3.73 -11.99 12.17
N LYS A 45 -3.82 -13.04 11.34
CA LYS A 45 -3.17 -13.13 10.05
C LYS A 45 -3.71 -11.99 9.19
N ASN A 46 -2.82 -11.10 8.80
CA ASN A 46 -3.10 -9.96 7.94
C ASN A 46 -3.92 -8.81 8.57
N ALA A 47 -4.09 -8.74 9.90
CA ALA A 47 -4.82 -7.63 10.55
C ALA A 47 -4.36 -6.24 10.07
N ARG A 48 -3.04 -6.03 9.98
CA ARG A 48 -2.47 -4.78 9.45
C ARG A 48 -2.81 -4.53 7.97
N TYR A 49 -2.84 -5.56 7.14
CA TYR A 49 -3.18 -5.43 5.72
C TYR A 49 -4.67 -5.15 5.53
N GLN A 50 -5.51 -5.56 6.47
CA GLN A 50 -6.95 -5.34 6.45
C GLN A 50 -7.36 -4.00 7.07
N LEU A 51 -6.63 -3.51 8.08
CA LEU A 51 -7.00 -2.32 8.84
C LEU A 51 -6.11 -1.11 8.55
N LEU A 52 -4.78 -1.27 8.60
CA LEU A 52 -3.84 -0.17 8.48
C LEU A 52 -3.52 0.19 7.02
N TYR A 53 -3.19 -0.81 6.20
CA TYR A 53 -2.73 -0.59 4.82
C TYR A 53 -3.78 0.11 3.94
N PRO A 54 -5.10 -0.14 4.09
CA PRO A 54 -6.10 0.63 3.36
C PRO A 54 -6.04 2.13 3.67
N LEU A 55 -5.78 2.52 4.92
CA LEU A 55 -5.65 3.93 5.30
C LEU A 55 -4.39 4.57 4.70
N LEU A 56 -3.26 3.84 4.68
CA LEU A 56 -2.02 4.26 4.01
C LEU A 56 -2.23 4.40 2.50
N ARG A 57 -2.93 3.45 1.88
CA ARG A 57 -3.27 3.46 0.45
C ARG A 57 -4.17 4.64 0.10
N PHE A 58 -5.14 4.96 0.94
CA PHE A 58 -5.99 6.13 0.72
C PHE A 58 -5.24 7.45 0.93
N GLY A 59 -4.07 7.39 1.55
CA GLY A 59 -3.27 8.58 1.85
C GLY A 59 -3.88 9.45 2.93
N ILE A 60 -4.71 8.89 3.81
CA ILE A 60 -5.29 9.58 4.97
C ILE A 60 -4.39 9.46 6.22
N ILE A 61 -3.44 8.54 6.20
CA ILE A 61 -2.33 8.49 7.14
C ILE A 61 -1.04 8.30 6.34
N GLU A 62 0.09 8.74 6.90
CA GLU A 62 1.40 8.62 6.27
C GLU A 62 2.43 8.02 7.21
N PHE A 63 3.46 7.45 6.60
CA PHE A 63 4.66 7.00 7.28
C PHE A 63 5.74 8.07 7.13
N TYR A 64 6.21 8.61 8.26
CA TYR A 64 7.15 9.75 8.31
C TYR A 64 8.60 9.31 8.57
N GLY A 65 8.90 8.00 8.48
CA GLY A 65 10.19 7.46 8.91
C GLY A 65 10.23 7.16 10.41
N ASP A 66 11.36 6.63 10.87
CA ASP A 66 11.64 6.35 12.29
C ASP A 66 10.51 5.63 13.04
N ASN A 67 9.89 4.67 12.36
CA ASN A 67 8.78 3.91 12.91
C ASN A 67 7.51 4.71 13.22
N ARG A 68 7.31 5.90 12.65
CA ARG A 68 6.20 6.80 12.98
C ARG A 68 5.15 6.88 11.88
N LEU A 69 3.89 6.82 12.31
CA LEU A 69 2.70 7.03 11.51
C LEU A 69 1.95 8.24 12.07
N ALA A 70 1.43 9.09 11.20
CA ALA A 70 0.57 10.21 11.61
C ALA A 70 -0.52 10.44 10.57
N LEU A 71 -1.47 11.31 10.92
CA LEU A 71 -2.45 11.81 9.96
C LEU A 71 -1.71 12.51 8.82
N SER A 72 -2.18 12.33 7.58
CA SER A 72 -1.67 13.11 6.46
C SER A 72 -1.99 14.59 6.64
N PRO A 73 -1.18 15.50 6.08
CA PRO A 73 -1.55 16.90 6.04
C PRO A 73 -2.84 17.09 5.23
N SER A 74 -3.56 18.18 5.50
CA SER A 74 -4.67 18.59 4.66
C SER A 74 -4.15 18.94 3.27
N ALA A 75 -4.76 18.40 2.23
CA ALA A 75 -4.29 18.57 0.86
C ALA A 75 -5.44 18.48 -0.14
N ILE A 76 -5.27 19.17 -1.26
CA ILE A 76 -6.17 19.08 -2.42
C ILE A 76 -5.36 18.57 -3.60
N LEU A 77 -5.77 17.42 -4.15
CA LEU A 77 -5.18 16.86 -5.36
C LEU A 77 -6.16 16.98 -6.51
N GLU A 78 -5.72 17.55 -7.61
CA GLU A 78 -6.52 17.72 -8.81
C GLU A 78 -5.98 16.81 -9.94
N GLY A 79 -6.86 16.07 -10.60
CA GLY A 79 -6.54 15.35 -11.84
C GLY A 79 -7.39 15.82 -13.00
N GLU A 80 -7.58 14.98 -14.02
CA GLU A 80 -8.31 15.36 -15.24
C GLU A 80 -9.82 15.52 -14.98
N HIS A 81 -10.41 14.61 -14.19
CA HIS A 81 -11.87 14.50 -14.02
C HIS A 81 -12.34 14.72 -12.59
N GLY A 82 -11.47 14.50 -11.60
CA GLY A 82 -11.82 14.58 -10.19
C GLY A 82 -10.88 15.44 -9.36
N VAL A 83 -11.38 15.81 -8.19
CA VAL A 83 -10.67 16.50 -7.12
C VAL A 83 -10.75 15.66 -5.86
N VAL A 84 -9.61 15.40 -5.26
CA VAL A 84 -9.45 14.69 -3.99
C VAL A 84 -9.20 15.71 -2.89
N PHE A 85 -10.03 15.70 -1.86
CA PHE A 85 -9.86 16.46 -0.62
C PHE A 85 -9.40 15.50 0.47
N LEU A 86 -8.22 15.74 1.03
CA LEU A 86 -7.66 15.00 2.16
C LEU A 86 -7.71 15.90 3.40
N HIS A 87 -8.39 15.43 4.45
CA HIS A 87 -8.54 16.10 5.75
C HIS A 87 -8.89 17.59 5.65
N VAL A 88 -9.68 17.99 4.65
CA VAL A 88 -10.16 19.37 4.51
C VAL A 88 -11.49 19.50 5.26
N PRO A 89 -11.56 20.26 6.36
CA PRO A 89 -12.78 20.38 7.14
C PRO A 89 -13.91 21.04 6.34
N GLY A 90 -15.16 20.64 6.62
CA GLY A 90 -16.34 21.31 6.06
C GLY A 90 -16.69 20.97 4.61
N VAL A 91 -15.81 20.31 3.85
CA VAL A 91 -16.05 19.98 2.43
C VAL A 91 -17.37 19.25 2.21
N GLU A 92 -17.66 18.21 3.00
CA GLU A 92 -18.88 17.42 2.85
C GLU A 92 -20.16 18.23 3.13
N ALA A 93 -20.08 19.22 4.02
CA ALA A 93 -21.21 20.11 4.32
C ALA A 93 -21.39 21.19 3.25
N THR A 94 -20.29 21.76 2.73
CA THR A 94 -20.33 22.80 1.69
C THR A 94 -20.73 22.23 0.32
N LEU A 95 -20.40 20.96 0.06
CA LEU A 95 -20.71 20.24 -1.18
C LEU A 95 -21.86 19.24 -0.99
N ASP A 96 -22.82 19.51 -0.10
CA ASP A 96 -23.96 18.63 0.20
C ASP A 96 -24.82 18.28 -1.02
N LYS A 97 -24.88 19.19 -2.00
CA LYS A 97 -25.58 19.02 -3.29
C LYS A 97 -24.78 18.25 -4.34
N GLU A 98 -23.47 18.07 -4.14
CA GLU A 98 -22.61 17.33 -5.06
C GLU A 98 -22.50 15.87 -4.61
N ALA A 99 -22.76 14.93 -5.51
CA ALA A 99 -22.59 13.52 -5.20
C ALA A 99 -21.09 13.15 -5.23
N PRO A 100 -20.49 12.67 -4.12
CA PRO A 100 -19.09 12.26 -4.13
C PRO A 100 -18.91 11.02 -5.03
N LEU A 101 -17.85 11.03 -5.84
CA LEU A 101 -17.38 9.86 -6.57
C LEU A 101 -16.94 8.76 -5.60
N PHE A 102 -16.30 9.17 -4.50
CA PHE A 102 -15.85 8.32 -3.41
C PHE A 102 -15.77 9.15 -2.12
N SER A 103 -16.15 8.57 -0.99
CA SER A 103 -15.91 9.16 0.33
C SER A 103 -15.49 8.10 1.32
N PHE A 104 -14.52 8.47 2.16
CA PHE A 104 -14.05 7.75 3.33
C PHE A 104 -13.70 8.80 4.40
N PRO A 105 -13.78 8.49 5.70
CA PRO A 105 -13.38 9.46 6.73
C PRO A 105 -12.00 10.09 6.47
N GLY A 106 -11.96 11.43 6.33
CA GLY A 106 -10.75 12.19 6.00
C GLY A 106 -10.37 12.22 4.51
N LEU A 107 -11.21 11.67 3.62
CA LEU A 107 -11.00 11.64 2.18
C LEU A 107 -12.34 11.76 1.44
N SER A 108 -12.50 12.82 0.65
CA SER A 108 -13.69 12.99 -0.19
C SER A 108 -13.26 13.30 -1.62
N VAL A 109 -13.95 12.72 -2.60
CA VAL A 109 -13.62 12.83 -4.02
C VAL A 109 -14.85 13.29 -4.78
N TYR A 110 -14.70 14.36 -5.54
CA TYR A 110 -15.78 14.95 -6.31
C TYR A 110 -15.37 15.11 -7.77
N SER A 111 -16.34 15.04 -8.68
CA SER A 111 -16.15 15.49 -10.05
C SER A 111 -15.87 17.00 -10.07
N LYS A 112 -15.13 17.48 -11.06
CA LYS A 112 -14.95 18.94 -11.21
C LYS A 112 -16.29 19.62 -11.49
N SER A 113 -16.61 20.64 -10.69
CA SER A 113 -17.76 21.53 -10.87
C SER A 113 -17.38 22.95 -10.42
N SER A 114 -18.19 23.94 -10.78
CA SER A 114 -17.98 25.31 -10.31
C SER A 114 -18.03 25.40 -8.78
N ALA A 115 -18.92 24.65 -8.13
CA ALA A 115 -19.01 24.59 -6.67
C ALA A 115 -17.73 23.99 -6.05
N VAL A 116 -17.25 22.87 -6.59
CA VAL A 116 -15.99 22.25 -6.14
C VAL A 116 -14.81 23.21 -6.29
N HIS A 117 -14.71 23.93 -7.41
CA HIS A 117 -13.65 24.92 -7.61
C HIS A 117 -13.74 26.11 -6.65
N SER A 118 -14.94 26.56 -6.28
CA SER A 118 -15.10 27.59 -5.24
C SER A 118 -14.56 27.11 -3.90
N VAL A 119 -14.91 25.89 -3.47
CA VAL A 119 -14.40 25.29 -2.24
C VAL A 119 -12.88 25.14 -2.27
N MET A 120 -12.30 24.74 -3.40
CA MET A 120 -10.83 24.66 -3.54
C MET A 120 -10.14 26.01 -3.31
N LYS A 121 -10.73 27.11 -3.81
CA LYS A 121 -10.19 28.46 -3.64
C LYS A 121 -10.34 28.97 -2.20
N GLU A 122 -11.49 28.70 -1.58
CA GLU A 122 -11.80 29.11 -0.21
C GLU A 122 -10.99 28.34 0.85
N ALA A 123 -10.56 27.12 0.54
CA ALA A 123 -9.83 26.29 1.50
C ALA A 123 -8.42 26.82 1.85
N GLU A 124 -7.86 27.75 1.06
CA GLU A 124 -6.49 28.30 1.25
C GLU A 124 -5.39 27.23 1.38
N LEU A 125 -5.62 26.04 0.81
CA LEU A 125 -4.67 24.94 0.81
C LEU A 125 -3.91 24.85 -0.52
N PRO A 126 -2.68 24.32 -0.52
CA PRO A 126 -1.97 23.99 -1.75
C PRO A 126 -2.78 23.01 -2.63
N ILE A 127 -3.06 23.43 -3.86
CA ILE A 127 -3.67 22.57 -4.88
C ILE A 127 -2.54 21.94 -5.69
N THR A 128 -2.45 20.61 -5.67
CA THR A 128 -1.41 19.87 -6.40
C THR A 128 -2.02 19.11 -7.58
N THR A 129 -1.52 19.35 -8.79
CA THR A 129 -1.88 18.54 -9.95
C THR A 129 -1.19 17.18 -9.86
N PHE A 130 -1.95 16.10 -9.98
CA PHE A 130 -1.43 14.75 -9.82
C PHE A 130 -0.92 14.16 -11.15
N HIS A 131 0.39 13.99 -11.27
CA HIS A 131 1.05 13.38 -12.43
C HIS A 131 1.51 11.95 -12.12
N PHE A 132 0.69 10.97 -12.52
CA PHE A 132 0.92 9.55 -12.20
C PHE A 132 2.24 9.01 -12.77
N ARG A 133 2.48 9.19 -14.08
CA ARG A 133 3.68 8.67 -14.76
C ARG A 133 4.96 9.28 -14.19
N GLU A 134 4.97 10.58 -13.94
CA GLU A 134 6.12 11.25 -13.33
C GLU A 134 6.39 10.69 -11.93
N SER A 135 5.34 10.48 -11.14
CA SER A 135 5.46 9.89 -9.80
C SER A 135 6.00 8.46 -9.86
N LEU A 136 5.51 7.63 -10.78
CA LEU A 136 6.00 6.25 -10.98
C LEU A 136 7.46 6.19 -11.42
N ASN A 137 7.89 7.09 -12.32
CA ASN A 137 9.26 7.11 -12.82
C ASN A 137 10.32 7.41 -11.75
N ARG A 138 9.90 7.93 -10.59
CA ARG A 138 10.78 8.12 -9.42
C ARG A 138 11.04 6.81 -8.66
N PHE A 139 10.26 5.76 -8.91
CA PHE A 139 10.47 4.46 -8.29
C PHE A 139 11.51 3.67 -9.09
N PRO A 140 12.59 3.21 -8.45
CA PRO A 140 13.49 2.24 -9.08
C PRO A 140 12.81 0.88 -9.23
N ALA A 141 13.25 0.09 -10.21
CA ALA A 141 12.83 -1.30 -10.34
C ALA A 141 13.18 -2.12 -9.09
N PHE A 142 12.39 -3.15 -8.79
CA PHE A 142 12.54 -3.92 -7.54
C PHE A 142 13.91 -4.56 -7.37
N ASP A 143 14.53 -5.01 -8.46
CA ASP A 143 15.87 -5.58 -8.42
C ASP A 143 16.92 -4.56 -7.96
N THR A 144 16.79 -3.30 -8.40
CA THR A 144 17.65 -2.20 -7.95
C THR A 144 17.44 -1.92 -6.46
N VAL A 145 16.19 -1.92 -5.99
CA VAL A 145 15.87 -1.75 -4.56
C VAL A 145 16.50 -2.85 -3.72
N VAL A 146 16.29 -4.12 -4.11
CA VAL A 146 16.79 -5.29 -3.38
C VAL A 146 18.32 -5.33 -3.35
N LYS A 147 18.98 -4.98 -4.47
CA LYS A 147 20.45 -4.91 -4.55
C LYS A 147 21.05 -3.88 -3.60
N ALA A 148 20.34 -2.77 -3.37
CA ALA A 148 20.76 -1.70 -2.46
C ALA A 148 20.62 -2.06 -0.96
N TRP A 149 19.95 -3.17 -0.62
CA TRP A 149 19.83 -3.60 0.77
C TRP A 149 21.16 -4.11 1.33
N GLN A 150 21.28 -4.09 2.65
CA GLN A 150 22.46 -4.54 3.37
C GLN A 150 22.72 -6.04 3.15
N ASP A 151 23.95 -6.37 2.77
CA ASP A 151 24.42 -7.76 2.70
C ASP A 151 24.59 -8.37 4.09
N ILE A 152 24.35 -9.68 4.20
CA ILE A 152 24.60 -10.46 5.41
C ILE A 152 25.23 -11.80 5.03
N SER A 153 26.19 -12.26 5.84
CA SER A 153 26.75 -13.61 5.71
C SER A 153 26.11 -14.52 6.76
N LEU A 154 25.52 -15.63 6.32
CA LEU A 154 24.96 -16.64 7.22
C LEU A 154 25.94 -17.79 7.40
N LEU A 155 26.41 -17.97 8.63
CA LEU A 155 27.34 -19.06 8.98
C LEU A 155 26.67 -20.44 9.02
N VAL A 156 25.33 -20.51 9.17
CA VAL A 156 24.57 -21.76 9.28
C VAL A 156 23.23 -21.63 8.56
N LEU A 157 23.03 -22.43 7.51
CA LEU A 157 21.79 -22.48 6.72
C LEU A 157 20.78 -23.51 7.24
N GLU A 158 21.21 -24.44 8.11
CA GLU A 158 20.50 -25.68 8.43
C GLU A 158 19.19 -25.52 9.24
N ARG A 159 18.78 -24.29 9.59
CA ARG A 159 17.55 -24.06 10.39
C ARG A 159 16.81 -22.78 10.00
N CYS A 160 16.67 -22.54 8.69
CA CYS A 160 15.94 -21.37 8.19
C CYS A 160 14.47 -21.69 7.91
N TYR A 161 13.58 -20.83 8.42
CA TYR A 161 12.15 -20.88 8.14
C TYR A 161 11.86 -20.02 6.92
N HIS A 162 11.35 -20.62 5.85
CA HIS A 162 10.93 -19.95 4.62
C HIS A 162 9.51 -19.43 4.75
N PHE A 163 9.26 -18.23 4.23
CA PHE A 163 7.91 -17.69 4.08
C PHE A 163 7.30 -18.18 2.77
N ASN A 164 6.26 -19.01 2.86
CA ASN A 164 5.64 -19.69 1.72
C ASN A 164 4.37 -18.99 1.20
N ASP A 165 3.79 -19.50 0.11
CA ASP A 165 2.57 -18.98 -0.53
C ASP A 165 1.33 -19.00 0.37
N GLY A 166 1.32 -19.85 1.39
CA GLY A 166 0.28 -19.89 2.42
C GLY A 166 0.41 -18.79 3.47
N ASN A 167 1.35 -17.85 3.31
CA ASN A 167 1.67 -16.80 4.26
C ASN A 167 2.10 -17.35 5.63
N THR A 168 2.84 -18.46 5.59
CA THR A 168 3.32 -19.16 6.79
C THR A 168 4.83 -19.38 6.72
N TRP A 169 5.42 -19.47 7.91
CA TRP A 169 6.84 -19.79 8.08
C TRP A 169 6.98 -21.30 8.24
N GLN A 170 7.74 -21.93 7.36
CA GLN A 170 7.98 -23.38 7.38
C GLN A 170 9.47 -23.65 7.32
N LEU A 171 9.93 -24.59 8.14
CA LEU A 171 11.30 -25.08 8.04
C LEU A 171 11.44 -25.83 6.71
N VAL A 172 12.45 -25.48 5.92
CA VAL A 172 12.70 -26.13 4.62
C VAL A 172 14.18 -26.39 4.43
N ALA A 173 14.48 -27.55 3.83
CA ALA A 173 15.77 -27.92 3.28
C ALA A 173 15.52 -28.70 1.97
N PRO A 174 16.21 -28.40 0.86
CA PRO A 174 17.20 -27.33 0.68
C PRO A 174 16.57 -25.93 0.57
N VAL A 175 17.37 -24.89 0.84
CA VAL A 175 16.96 -23.49 0.69
C VAL A 175 16.84 -23.11 -0.80
N LYS A 176 15.81 -22.34 -1.14
CA LYS A 176 15.57 -21.75 -2.47
C LYS A 176 15.56 -20.22 -2.39
N LYS A 177 15.68 -19.51 -3.51
CA LYS A 177 15.50 -18.04 -3.51
C LYS A 177 14.18 -17.67 -2.85
N GLY A 178 14.23 -16.76 -1.88
CA GLY A 178 13.02 -16.41 -1.11
C GLY A 178 13.31 -15.79 0.25
N ILE A 179 12.25 -15.62 1.04
CA ILE A 179 12.31 -14.91 2.31
C ILE A 179 12.45 -15.90 3.46
N TYR A 180 13.38 -15.62 4.37
CA TYR A 180 13.69 -16.48 5.50
C TYR A 180 13.80 -15.73 6.83
N LYS A 181 13.70 -16.50 7.92
CA LYS A 181 14.13 -16.11 9.26
C LYS A 181 14.78 -17.30 9.98
N ARG A 182 15.62 -17.04 10.99
CA ARG A 182 16.43 -18.06 11.68
C ARG A 182 15.70 -18.83 12.78
N SER A 183 14.57 -18.34 13.27
CA SER A 183 13.78 -19.02 14.30
C SER A 183 12.29 -18.77 14.09
N ALA A 184 11.44 -19.56 14.76
CA ALA A 184 9.99 -19.41 14.69
C ALA A 184 9.48 -18.09 15.32
N GLU A 185 10.31 -17.38 16.08
CA GLU A 185 9.91 -16.17 16.81
C GLU A 185 9.46 -15.03 15.86
N PRO A 186 8.49 -14.19 16.26
CA PRO A 186 7.94 -13.15 15.39
C PRO A 186 8.91 -11.99 15.08
N TYR A 187 9.82 -11.68 16.02
CA TYR A 187 10.68 -10.48 16.00
C TYR A 187 12.03 -10.70 15.31
N VAL A 188 12.30 -11.91 14.83
CA VAL A 188 13.56 -12.28 14.19
C VAL A 188 13.74 -11.50 12.89
N GLN A 189 14.97 -11.06 12.65
CA GLN A 189 15.34 -10.40 11.42
C GLN A 189 14.99 -11.27 10.21
N LYS A 190 14.29 -10.66 9.25
CA LYS A 190 13.90 -11.31 7.99
C LYS A 190 14.99 -11.03 6.97
N MET A 191 15.25 -12.03 6.14
CA MET A 191 16.33 -12.00 5.16
C MET A 191 15.81 -12.51 3.82
N LEU A 192 16.44 -12.09 2.74
CA LEU A 192 16.11 -12.51 1.39
C LEU A 192 17.33 -13.22 0.80
N LEU A 193 17.13 -14.47 0.36
CA LEU A 193 18.12 -15.26 -0.35
C LEU A 193 18.05 -14.95 -1.85
N LEU A 194 19.12 -14.38 -2.41
CA LEU A 194 19.18 -14.01 -3.82
C LEU A 194 19.72 -15.12 -4.73
N GLY A 195 20.59 -15.98 -4.19
CA GLY A 195 21.31 -17.06 -4.89
C GLY A 195 22.20 -17.82 -3.90
N ALA A 196 22.93 -18.84 -4.34
CA ALA A 196 23.59 -19.87 -3.51
C ALA A 196 24.03 -19.43 -2.10
N ASP A 197 24.76 -18.30 -1.97
CA ASP A 197 25.17 -17.75 -0.67
C ASP A 197 24.98 -16.23 -0.54
N HIS A 198 24.12 -15.62 -1.37
CA HIS A 198 23.93 -14.18 -1.34
C HIS A 198 22.66 -13.80 -0.58
N TRP A 199 22.84 -13.25 0.62
CA TRP A 199 21.74 -12.87 1.51
C TRP A 199 21.67 -11.36 1.69
N LYS A 200 20.44 -10.84 1.67
CA LYS A 200 20.13 -9.46 2.02
C LYS A 200 19.28 -9.38 3.28
N VAL A 201 19.54 -8.40 4.13
CA VAL A 201 18.65 -8.05 5.23
C VAL A 201 17.42 -7.37 4.64
N ILE A 202 16.22 -7.86 4.93
CA ILE A 202 14.99 -7.15 4.56
C ILE A 202 14.81 -6.02 5.57
N PRO A 203 14.80 -4.73 5.15
CA PRO A 203 14.59 -3.62 6.05
C PRO A 203 13.33 -3.79 6.89
N LYS A 204 13.40 -3.34 8.14
CA LYS A 204 12.22 -3.33 9.01
C LYS A 204 11.22 -2.29 8.49
N PRO A 205 9.90 -2.43 8.82
CA PRO A 205 8.91 -1.41 8.45
C PRO A 205 9.28 0.01 8.90
N GLU A 206 10.05 0.11 9.98
CA GLU A 206 10.60 1.33 10.58
C GLU A 206 11.56 2.09 9.65
N GLN A 207 12.17 1.38 8.72
CA GLN A 207 13.13 1.89 7.74
C GLN A 207 12.49 2.00 6.35
N HIS A 208 11.65 1.02 5.99
CA HIS A 208 11.01 0.96 4.69
C HIS A 208 9.70 0.16 4.76
N ILE A 209 8.56 0.85 4.71
CA ILE A 209 7.24 0.25 4.92
C ILE A 209 6.89 -0.87 3.91
N ASP A 210 7.40 -0.74 2.68
CA ASP A 210 7.18 -1.69 1.60
C ASP A 210 8.26 -2.77 1.43
N ALA A 211 9.31 -2.79 2.25
CA ALA A 211 10.45 -3.70 2.02
C ALA A 211 10.04 -5.17 2.00
N PHE A 212 9.15 -5.58 2.91
CA PHE A 212 8.65 -6.95 2.93
C PHE A 212 7.80 -7.28 1.70
N SER A 213 6.95 -6.34 1.25
CA SER A 213 6.13 -6.48 0.04
C SER A 213 7.01 -6.61 -1.21
N ILE A 214 8.04 -5.78 -1.32
CA ILE A 214 9.02 -5.82 -2.41
C ILE A 214 9.78 -7.15 -2.39
N ALA A 215 10.27 -7.59 -1.23
CA ALA A 215 10.96 -8.88 -1.09
C ALA A 215 10.07 -10.06 -1.52
N TRP A 216 8.78 -10.00 -1.17
CA TRP A 216 7.81 -11.04 -1.52
C TRP A 216 7.60 -11.14 -3.02
N LEU A 217 7.32 -10.00 -3.67
CA LEU A 217 7.09 -9.96 -5.11
C LEU A 217 8.37 -10.29 -5.88
N TRP A 218 9.53 -9.78 -5.45
CA TRP A 218 10.82 -10.15 -6.02
C TRP A 218 11.06 -11.67 -5.93
N SER A 219 10.78 -12.29 -4.78
CA SER A 219 10.87 -13.75 -4.63
C SER A 219 9.98 -14.49 -5.64
N LYS A 220 8.74 -14.03 -5.85
CA LYS A 220 7.84 -14.60 -6.86
C LYS A 220 8.42 -14.49 -8.27
N LEU A 221 8.91 -13.30 -8.66
CA LEU A 221 9.54 -13.05 -9.96
C LEU A 221 10.69 -14.03 -10.21
N GLN A 222 11.60 -14.15 -9.26
CA GLN A 222 12.81 -14.97 -9.40
C GLN A 222 12.55 -16.48 -9.43
N ASN A 223 11.38 -16.90 -8.96
CA ASN A 223 10.94 -18.28 -9.00
C ASN A 223 9.93 -18.54 -10.14
N GLY A 224 9.75 -17.60 -11.08
CA GLY A 224 8.84 -17.74 -12.21
C GLY A 224 7.37 -17.89 -11.81
N ARG A 225 6.97 -17.33 -10.66
CA ARG A 225 5.61 -17.42 -10.12
C ARG A 225 4.81 -16.17 -10.47
N THR A 226 3.50 -16.34 -10.60
CA THR A 226 2.57 -15.21 -10.78
C THR A 226 2.66 -14.23 -9.60
N LEU A 227 2.59 -12.93 -9.92
CA LEU A 227 2.48 -11.85 -8.94
C LEU A 227 1.07 -11.71 -8.36
N GLU A 228 0.09 -12.42 -8.93
CA GLU A 228 -1.34 -12.23 -8.64
C GLU A 228 -1.78 -10.78 -8.92
N VAL A 229 -1.19 -10.18 -9.96
CA VAL A 229 -1.55 -8.89 -10.52
C VAL A 229 -1.83 -9.10 -12.00
N THR A 230 -2.98 -8.61 -12.46
CA THR A 230 -3.43 -8.77 -13.84
C THR A 230 -3.80 -7.41 -14.43
N TYR A 231 -3.55 -7.22 -15.72
CA TYR A 231 -3.99 -6.05 -16.46
C TYR A 231 -4.80 -6.47 -17.68
N CYS A 232 -6.03 -5.99 -17.76
CA CYS A 232 -6.91 -6.27 -18.89
C CYS A 232 -6.81 -5.18 -19.95
N LEU A 233 -6.33 -5.53 -21.15
CA LEU A 233 -6.14 -4.57 -22.25
C LEU A 233 -7.45 -3.93 -22.71
N LYS A 234 -8.53 -4.72 -22.73
CA LYS A 234 -9.85 -4.29 -23.20
C LYS A 234 -10.50 -3.27 -22.28
N THR A 235 -10.38 -3.46 -20.97
CA THR A 235 -11.02 -2.59 -19.96
C THR A 235 -10.08 -1.56 -19.38
N GLN A 236 -8.77 -1.67 -19.63
CA GLN A 236 -7.73 -0.82 -19.05
C GLN A 236 -7.73 -0.85 -17.51
N LEU A 237 -8.05 -2.02 -16.96
CA LEU A 237 -8.11 -2.25 -15.52
C LEU A 237 -6.96 -3.14 -15.07
N LEU A 238 -6.20 -2.65 -14.11
CA LEU A 238 -5.24 -3.43 -13.33
C LEU A 238 -5.89 -3.92 -12.05
N THR A 239 -5.83 -5.23 -11.77
CA THR A 239 -6.39 -5.85 -10.57
C THR A 239 -5.28 -6.46 -9.72
N VAL A 240 -5.28 -6.14 -8.42
CA VAL A 240 -4.29 -6.64 -7.46
C VAL A 240 -4.94 -7.62 -6.48
N HIS A 241 -4.59 -8.90 -6.59
CA HIS A 241 -5.11 -9.96 -5.72
C HIS A 241 -4.20 -10.24 -4.52
N THR A 242 -2.89 -9.99 -4.64
CA THR A 242 -1.93 -10.29 -3.56
C THR A 242 -1.98 -9.26 -2.43
N PRO A 243 -1.99 -9.66 -1.14
CA PRO A 243 -1.98 -8.71 -0.02
C PRO A 243 -0.62 -8.02 0.18
N PHE A 244 0.44 -8.48 -0.50
CA PHE A 244 1.81 -7.95 -0.39
C PHE A 244 2.19 -7.00 -1.53
N PHE A 245 1.22 -6.26 -2.05
CA PHE A 245 1.52 -5.22 -3.02
C PHE A 245 2.10 -3.98 -2.28
N PRO A 246 3.11 -3.29 -2.82
CA PRO A 246 3.67 -2.11 -2.17
C PRO A 246 2.63 -1.01 -2.02
N VAL A 247 2.39 -0.57 -0.78
CA VAL A 247 1.31 0.35 -0.43
C VAL A 247 1.53 1.73 -1.03
N LEU A 248 2.79 2.16 -1.21
CA LEU A 248 3.09 3.44 -1.83
C LEU A 248 2.74 3.45 -3.32
N ILE A 249 3.03 2.36 -4.04
CA ILE A 249 2.64 2.20 -5.44
C ILE A 249 1.11 2.08 -5.54
N GLU A 250 0.48 1.31 -4.65
CA GLU A 250 -0.98 1.18 -4.61
C GLU A 250 -1.68 2.52 -4.33
N ARG A 251 -1.10 3.38 -3.49
CA ARG A 251 -1.59 4.74 -3.25
C ARG A 251 -1.58 5.58 -4.52
N LEU A 252 -0.51 5.53 -5.30
CA LEU A 252 -0.44 6.26 -6.57
C LEU A 252 -1.50 5.78 -7.55
N MET A 253 -1.67 4.46 -7.69
CA MET A 253 -2.71 3.89 -8.55
C MET A 253 -4.12 4.23 -8.07
N PHE A 254 -4.33 4.24 -6.76
CA PHE A 254 -5.59 4.60 -6.12
C PHE A 254 -5.96 6.06 -6.44
N VAL A 255 -5.05 7.01 -6.17
CA VAL A 255 -5.28 8.43 -6.47
C VAL A 255 -5.50 8.61 -7.97
N HIS A 256 -4.63 8.04 -8.82
CA HIS A 256 -4.78 8.10 -10.27
C HIS A 256 -6.18 7.67 -10.73
N THR A 257 -6.65 6.53 -10.23
CA THR A 257 -7.97 5.98 -10.57
C THR A 257 -9.09 6.93 -10.14
N LEU A 258 -9.00 7.52 -8.94
CA LEU A 258 -10.01 8.43 -8.43
C LEU A 258 -10.11 9.74 -9.23
N VAL A 259 -8.98 10.30 -9.67
CA VAL A 259 -8.97 11.62 -10.31
C VAL A 259 -9.04 11.57 -11.84
N ASN A 260 -8.75 10.43 -12.47
CA ASN A 260 -8.70 10.29 -13.94
C ASN A 260 -9.67 9.25 -14.51
N SER A 261 -10.34 8.44 -13.69
CA SER A 261 -11.37 7.53 -14.23
C SER A 261 -12.64 8.29 -14.57
N LYS A 262 -13.13 8.15 -15.80
CA LYS A 262 -14.49 8.58 -16.19
C LYS A 262 -15.59 7.67 -15.62
N TYR A 263 -15.20 6.48 -15.18
CA TYR A 263 -16.12 5.44 -14.73
C TYR A 263 -16.08 5.29 -13.22
N LYS A 264 -17.23 4.89 -12.64
CA LYS A 264 -17.33 4.51 -11.23
C LYS A 264 -16.64 3.17 -11.02
N ILE A 265 -15.34 3.22 -10.74
CA ILE A 265 -14.55 2.07 -10.30
C ILE A 265 -14.66 1.99 -8.78
N ASP A 266 -14.76 0.78 -8.25
CA ASP A 266 -14.72 0.56 -6.81
C ASP A 266 -13.27 0.24 -6.41
N PRO A 267 -12.47 1.25 -6.00
CA PRO A 267 -11.07 1.03 -5.67
C PRO A 267 -10.90 0.21 -4.38
N LEU A 268 -11.97 -0.04 -3.61
CA LEU A 268 -11.92 -0.96 -2.47
C LEU A 268 -11.72 -2.41 -2.91
N LYS A 269 -12.11 -2.74 -4.15
CA LYS A 269 -11.84 -4.03 -4.80
C LYS A 269 -10.43 -4.15 -5.37
N ARG A 270 -9.56 -3.15 -5.16
CA ARG A 270 -8.17 -3.13 -5.65
C ARG A 270 -8.09 -3.24 -7.18
N GLN A 271 -9.01 -2.53 -7.82
CA GLN A 271 -9.09 -2.35 -9.26
C GLN A 271 -8.70 -0.91 -9.58
N TYR A 272 -7.78 -0.74 -10.52
CA TYR A 272 -7.21 0.55 -10.86
C TYR A 272 -7.32 0.79 -12.36
N PHE A 273 -7.86 1.95 -12.73
CA PHE A 273 -7.79 2.40 -14.12
C PHE A 273 -6.36 2.77 -14.46
N MET A 274 -5.89 2.38 -15.64
CA MET A 274 -4.55 2.71 -16.10
C MET A 274 -4.46 2.57 -17.62
N VAL A 275 -4.04 3.61 -18.34
CA VAL A 275 -3.86 3.47 -19.78
C VAL A 275 -2.60 2.65 -20.11
N LEU A 276 -2.51 2.11 -21.32
CA LEU A 276 -1.45 1.16 -21.69
C LEU A 276 -0.02 1.67 -21.41
N ASP A 277 0.26 2.93 -21.68
CA ASP A 277 1.62 3.48 -21.47
C ASP A 277 1.96 3.67 -19.98
N GLU A 278 0.96 3.97 -19.16
CA GLU A 278 1.12 4.00 -17.71
C GLU A 278 1.33 2.59 -17.17
N PHE A 279 0.58 1.61 -17.70
CA PHE A 279 0.79 0.20 -17.38
C PHE A 279 2.19 -0.27 -17.73
N LYS A 280 2.72 0.08 -18.91
CA LYS A 280 4.10 -0.26 -19.30
C LYS A 280 5.11 0.35 -18.32
N THR A 281 4.89 1.59 -17.89
CA THR A 281 5.73 2.27 -16.90
C THR A 281 5.71 1.53 -15.56
N LEU A 282 4.51 1.19 -15.06
CA LEU A 282 4.36 0.41 -13.84
C LEU A 282 5.03 -0.97 -13.98
N ASN A 283 4.76 -1.69 -15.06
CA ASN A 283 5.22 -3.05 -15.27
C ASN A 283 6.75 -3.14 -15.37
N HIS A 284 7.42 -2.06 -15.80
CA HIS A 284 8.88 -1.96 -15.76
C HIS A 284 9.44 -2.13 -14.34
N LEU A 285 8.76 -1.61 -13.32
CA LEU A 285 9.15 -1.78 -11.91
C LEU A 285 9.17 -3.27 -11.50
N PHE A 286 8.29 -4.06 -12.12
CA PHE A 286 8.10 -5.50 -11.91
C PHE A 286 8.78 -6.35 -13.00
N GLN A 287 9.81 -5.82 -13.67
CA GLN A 287 10.56 -6.54 -14.72
C GLN A 287 9.64 -7.09 -15.83
N ASN A 288 8.61 -6.34 -16.19
CA ASN A 288 7.62 -6.69 -17.21
C ASN A 288 6.86 -8.01 -16.96
N SER A 289 6.67 -8.38 -15.69
CA SER A 289 6.11 -9.68 -15.31
C SER A 289 4.65 -9.65 -14.83
N ILE A 290 3.98 -8.49 -14.86
CA ILE A 290 2.53 -8.42 -14.61
C ILE A 290 1.80 -9.10 -15.78
N THR A 291 0.85 -9.98 -15.44
CA THR A 291 0.10 -10.76 -16.43
C THR A 291 -0.85 -9.88 -17.24
N LEU A 292 -0.77 -10.00 -18.57
CA LEU A 292 -1.70 -9.40 -19.51
C LEU A 292 -2.87 -10.37 -19.78
N ILE A 293 -4.10 -9.86 -19.70
CA ILE A 293 -5.34 -10.59 -20.01
C ILE A 293 -6.24 -9.84 -21.00
#